data_AF-A0A955GI84-F1
#
_entry.id   AF-A0A955GI84-F1
#
_cell.length_a   1.000
_cell.length_b   1.000
_cell.length_c   1.000
_cell.angle_alpha   90.00
_cell.angle_beta   90.00
_cell.angle_gamma   90.00
#
_symmetry.space_group_name_H-M   'P 1'
#
loop_
_entity.id
_entity.type
_entity.pdbx_description
1 polymer ?
#
loop_
_entity_poly.entity_id
_entity_poly.type
_entity_poly.pdbx_seq_one_letter_code
_entity_poly.pdbx_strand_id
1 'polypeptide(L)' 'MGTVQSGKEAERKLIKNSNGTYLVTLPLSLVRELHWQQGQKLVIKRVGQKLVVEDWQEN' A
#
# COMPACT_ATOMS: atom_id res chain seq x y z
N MET A 1 -23.58 -3.58 -10.25
CA MET A 1 -23.09 -3.83 -8.88
C MET A 1 -22.34 -2.58 -8.44
N GLY A 2 -22.79 -1.97 -7.35
CA GLY A 2 -22.67 -0.53 -7.07
C GLY A 2 -21.24 0.02 -7.01
N THR A 3 -21.09 1.24 -7.51
CA THR A 3 -19.95 2.11 -7.29
C THR A 3 -19.91 2.53 -5.82
N VAL A 4 -18.92 2.04 -5.09
CA VAL A 4 -18.75 2.34 -3.67
C VAL A 4 -18.05 3.71 -3.54
N GLN A 5 -18.56 4.54 -2.63
CA GLN A 5 -18.13 5.92 -2.44
C GLN A 5 -16.68 6.04 -1.90
N SER A 6 -15.88 6.81 -2.64
CA SER A 6 -14.42 7.02 -2.54
C SER A 6 -13.86 7.65 -1.24
N GLY A 7 -14.62 7.69 -0.13
CA GLY A 7 -14.17 8.32 1.13
C GLY A 7 -13.74 7.35 2.23
N LYS A 8 -14.39 6.19 2.34
CA LYS A 8 -14.14 5.19 3.40
C LYS A 8 -13.28 4.00 2.95
N GLU A 9 -13.00 3.88 1.65
CA GLU A 9 -12.40 2.68 1.09
C GLU A 9 -10.90 2.53 1.36
N ALA A 10 -10.21 3.62 1.74
CA ALA A 10 -8.76 3.62 1.93
C ALA A 10 -8.31 3.31 3.37
N GLU A 11 -9.23 3.26 4.34
CA GLU A 11 -8.89 2.87 5.72
C GLU A 11 -8.73 1.35 5.82
N ARG A 12 -7.55 0.94 6.30
CA ARG A 12 -7.15 -0.48 6.38
C ARG A 12 -6.51 -0.76 7.73
N LYS A 13 -6.78 -1.95 8.26
CA LYS A 13 -6.16 -2.41 9.51
C LYS A 13 -4.74 -2.90 9.21
N LEU A 14 -3.81 -2.60 10.10
CA LEU A 14 -2.51 -3.26 10.12
C LEU A 14 -2.69 -4.68 10.65
N ILE A 15 -2.20 -5.66 9.88
CA ILE A 15 -2.26 -7.07 10.21
C ILE A 15 -0.86 -7.50 10.63
N LYS A 16 -0.75 -8.09 11.82
CA LYS A 16 0.51 -8.64 12.31
C LYS A 16 0.77 -9.99 11.63
N ASN A 17 1.93 -10.13 11.00
CA ASN A 17 2.43 -11.40 10.50
C ASN A 17 3.18 -12.15 11.61
N SER A 18 3.29 -13.48 11.49
CA SER A 18 3.98 -14.34 12.47
C SER A 18 5.46 -13.96 12.67
N ASN A 19 6.08 -13.37 11.65
CA ASN A 19 7.51 -13.08 11.61
C ASN A 19 7.86 -11.70 12.19
N GLY A 20 6.97 -11.10 12.98
CA GLY A 20 7.19 -9.78 13.60
C GLY A 20 7.02 -8.60 12.64
N THR A 21 6.58 -8.83 11.41
CA THR A 21 6.28 -7.77 10.44
C THR A 21 4.79 -7.43 10.43
N TYR A 22 4.45 -6.23 9.94
CA TYR A 22 3.07 -5.82 9.73
C TYR A 22 2.79 -5.66 8.24
N LEU A 23 1.56 -5.96 7.87
CA LEU A 23 1.05 -5.93 6.51
C LEU A 23 -0.17 -5.01 6.47
N VAL A 24 -0.33 -4.26 5.38
CA VAL A 24 -1.54 -3.50 5.08
C VAL A 24 -2.04 -3.91 3.70
N THR A 25 -3.34 -4.13 3.56
CA THR A 25 -3.94 -4.45 2.27
C THR A 25 -4.12 -3.17 1.47
N LEU A 26 -3.51 -3.09 0.30
CA LEU A 26 -3.68 -1.94 -0.59
C LEU A 26 -4.95 -2.13 -1.44
N PRO A 27 -5.78 -1.08 -1.59
CA PRO A 27 -6.86 -1.09 -2.57
C PRO A 27 -6.34 -1.42 -3.97
N LEU A 28 -7.06 -2.29 -4.69
CA LEU A 28 -6.66 -2.71 -6.04
C LEU A 28 -6.62 -1.54 -7.04
N SER A 29 -7.46 -0.52 -6.85
CA SER A 29 -7.45 0.71 -7.66
C SER A 29 -6.09 1.40 -7.61
N LEU A 30 -5.55 1.65 -6.40
CA LEU A 30 -4.26 2.30 -6.21
C LEU A 30 -3.10 1.47 -6.79
N VAL A 31 -3.12 0.16 -6.58
CA VAL A 31 -2.11 -0.75 -7.15
C VAL A 31 -2.10 -0.67 -8.68
N ARG A 32 -3.29 -0.59 -9.31
CA ARG A 32 -3.42 -0.46 -10.77
C ARG A 32 -3.01 0.92 -11.27
N GLU A 33 -3.42 1.99 -10.59
CA GLU A 33 -3.04 3.37 -10.92
C GLU A 33 -1.52 3.58 -10.87
N LEU A 34 -0.86 2.99 -9.87
CA LEU A 34 0.60 3.01 -9.74
C LEU A 34 1.31 1.95 -10.60
N HIS A 35 0.57 1.13 -11.33
CA HIS A 35 1.09 0.07 -12.19
C HIS A 35 1.98 -0.93 -11.44
N TRP A 36 1.71 -1.11 -10.15
CA TRP A 36 2.46 -1.98 -9.27
C TRP A 36 2.18 -3.44 -9.57
N GLN A 37 3.25 -4.22 -9.65
CA GLN A 37 3.18 -5.66 -9.93
C GLN A 37 3.43 -6.49 -8.68
N GLN A 38 2.85 -7.68 -8.64
CA GLN A 38 3.09 -8.62 -7.56
C GLN A 38 4.58 -9.01 -7.50
N GLY A 39 5.17 -8.92 -6.31
CA GLY A 39 6.57 -9.32 -6.09
C GLY A 39 7.60 -8.26 -6.47
N GLN A 40 7.18 -7.08 -6.95
CA GLN A 40 8.10 -5.99 -7.21
C GLN A 40 8.69 -5.43 -5.91
N LYS A 41 9.87 -4.81 -6.02
CA LYS A 41 10.53 -4.15 -4.90
C LYS A 41 10.00 -2.73 -4.72
N LEU A 42 9.64 -2.39 -3.49
CA LEU A 42 9.18 -1.07 -3.09
C LEU A 42 10.05 -0.54 -1.95
N VAL A 43 10.17 0.78 -1.85
CA VAL A 43 10.89 1.46 -0.78
C VAL A 43 9.88 2.08 0.17
N ILE A 44 10.01 1.75 1.46
CA ILE A 44 9.19 2.36 2.52
C ILE A 44 10.03 3.42 3.22
N LYS A 45 9.59 4.68 3.16
CA LYS A 45 10.25 5.82 3.80
C LYS A 45 9.34 6.45 4.84
N ARG A 46 9.93 6.94 5.94
CA ARG A 46 9.21 7.74 6.93
C ARG A 46 9.37 9.22 6.60
N VAL A 47 8.25 9.92 6.42
CA VAL A 47 8.19 11.37 6.22
C VAL A 47 7.35 11.97 7.34
N GLY A 48 8.03 12.52 8.35
CA GLY A 48 7.39 13.04 9.57
C GLY A 48 6.62 11.95 10.34
N GLN A 49 5.29 12.08 10.37
CA GLN A 49 4.36 11.13 11.00
C GLN A 49 3.72 10.16 9.99
N LYS A 50 4.15 10.15 8.72
CA LYS A 50 3.59 9.32 7.67
C LYS A 50 4.63 8.31 7.17
N LEU A 51 4.15 7.15 6.72
CA LEU A 51 4.93 6.22 5.90
C LEU A 51 4.54 6.44 4.44
N VAL A 52 5.55 6.60 3.58
CA VAL A 52 5.40 6.74 2.13
C VAL A 52 5.99 5.48 1.50
N VAL A 53 5.26 4.89 0.57
CA VAL A 53 5.71 3.72 -0.20
C VAL A 53 5.92 4.17 -1.63
N GLU A 54 7.13 4.00 -2.14
CA GLU A 54 7.57 4.47 -3.45
C GLU A 54 8.15 3.31 -4.27
N ASP A 55 8.09 3.42 -5.59
CA ASP A 55 8.78 2.48 -6.47
C ASP A 55 10.29 2.51 -6.22
N TRP A 56 10.90 1.32 -6.29
CA TRP A 56 12.34 1.23 -6.23
C TRP A 56 12.93 1.69 -7.57
N GLN A 57 13.49 2.89 -7.58
CA GLN A 57 14.27 3.37 -8.72
C GLN A 57 15.68 2.75 -8.65
N GLU A 58 16.02 1.95 -9.67
CA GLU A 58 17.42 1.64 -9.97
C GLU A 58 18.10 2.93 -10.42
N ASN A 59 19.24 3.23 -9.81
CA ASN A 59 20.07 4.39 -10.13
C ASN A 59 21.25 3.94 -10.99
#